data_AF-A0A521W9X2-F1
#
_entry.id   AF-A0A521W9X2-F1
#
_cell.length_a   1.000
_cell.length_b   1.000
_cell.length_c   1.000
_cell.angle_alpha   90.00
_cell.angle_beta   90.00
_cell.angle_gamma   90.00
#
_symmetry.space_group_name_H-M   'P 1'
#
loop_
_entity.id
_entity.type
_entity.pdbx_description
1 polymer ?
#
loop_
_entity_poly.entity_id
_entity_poly.type
_entity_poly.pdbx_seq_one_letter_code
_entity_poly.pdbx_strand_id
1 'polypeptide(L)' 'MLNFGSMKTTVDIPERELRDVMRFTRAATKREAIVTAIADFNRRRRMAALVRHAGTCGSLISAEELQSQRRKG' A
#
# COMPACT_ATOMS: atom_id res chain seq x y z
N MET A 1 0.04 9.56 -23.03
CA MET A 1 1.15 8.66 -22.63
C MET A 1 1.60 9.10 -21.24
N LEU A 2 1.21 8.38 -20.18
CA LEU A 2 1.57 8.77 -18.80
C LEU A 2 3.06 8.52 -18.61
N ASN A 3 3.81 9.60 -18.41
CA ASN A 3 5.25 9.55 -18.17
C ASN A 3 5.49 9.15 -16.71
N PHE A 4 5.68 7.85 -16.45
CA PHE A 4 6.07 7.38 -15.11
C PHE A 4 7.55 7.67 -14.90
N GLY A 5 7.88 8.90 -14.49
CA GLY A 5 9.25 9.27 -14.13
C GLY A 5 9.76 8.39 -13.00
N SER A 6 10.80 7.59 -13.25
CA SER A 6 11.51 6.86 -12.20
C SER A 6 12.71 7.66 -11.72
N MET A 7 12.74 8.05 -10.45
CA MET A 7 13.90 8.72 -9.85
C MET A 7 14.89 7.67 -9.35
N LYS A 8 16.18 7.88 -9.63
CA LYS A 8 17.26 7.10 -9.02
C LYS A 8 17.74 7.84 -7.78
N THR A 9 17.84 7.13 -6.67
CA THR A 9 18.32 7.67 -5.40
C THR A 9 19.42 6.77 -4.88
N THR A 10 20.53 7.35 -4.44
CA THR A 10 21.60 6.65 -3.72
C THR A 10 21.38 6.87 -2.23
N VAL A 11 21.27 5.79 -1.47
CA VAL A 11 21.10 5.81 -0.02
C VAL A 11 22.00 4.75 0.59
N ASP A 12 22.65 5.07 1.71
CA ASP A 12 23.40 4.10 2.48
C ASP A 12 22.44 3.32 3.38
N ILE A 13 22.31 2.02 3.13
CA ILE A 13 21.42 1.13 3.88
C ILE A 13 22.30 0.19 4.71
N PRO A 14 22.09 0.10 6.03
CA PRO A 14 22.80 -0.88 6.84
C PRO A 14 22.58 -2.28 6.29
N GLU A 15 23.67 -3.03 6.12
CA GLU A 15 23.65 -4.33 5.46
C GLU A 15 22.68 -5.33 6.14
N ARG A 16 22.55 -5.26 7.47
CA ARG A 16 21.58 -6.06 8.22
C ARG A 16 20.13 -5.75 7.80
N GLU A 17 19.78 -4.47 7.73
CA GLU A 17 18.44 -4.03 7.34
C GLU A 17 18.12 -4.43 5.90
N LEU A 18 19.10 -4.31 5.00
CA LEU A 18 18.94 -4.73 3.61
C LEU A 18 18.69 -6.24 3.51
N ARG A 19 19.43 -7.07 4.27
CA ARG A 19 19.22 -8.52 4.33
C ARG A 19 17.85 -8.88 4.89
N ASP A 20 17.41 -8.21 5.95
CA ASP A 20 16.10 -8.46 6.55
C ASP A 20 14.97 -8.08 5.58
N VAL A 21 15.07 -6.93 4.92
CA VAL A 21 14.12 -6.52 3.88
C VAL A 21 14.07 -7.52 2.72
N MET A 22 15.23 -8.00 2.24
CA MET A 22 15.27 -9.04 1.21
C MET A 22 14.60 -10.34 1.67
N ARG A 23 14.84 -10.78 2.91
CA ARG A 23 14.21 -11.97 3.50
C ARG A 23 12.69 -11.81 3.61
N PHE A 24 12.20 -10.68 4.13
CA PHE A 24 10.79 -10.43 4.35
C PHE A 24 10.00 -10.29 3.04
N THR A 25 10.61 -9.65 2.05
CA THR A 25 9.99 -9.49 0.72
C THR A 25 10.17 -10.70 -0.18
N ARG A 26 11.12 -11.61 0.15
CA ARG A 26 11.56 -12.72 -0.71
C ARG A 26 12.03 -12.27 -2.09
N ALA A 27 12.51 -11.02 -2.19
CA ALA A 27 12.95 -10.42 -3.43
C ALA A 27 14.26 -11.04 -3.92
N ALA A 28 14.39 -11.20 -5.24
CA ALA A 28 15.62 -11.73 -5.86
C ALA A 28 16.72 -10.65 -5.93
N THR A 29 16.34 -9.37 -5.93
CA THR A 29 17.28 -8.25 -6.06
C THR A 29 17.10 -7.20 -4.97
N LYS A 30 18.19 -6.49 -4.64
CA LYS A 30 18.19 -5.36 -3.69
C LYS A 30 17.15 -4.30 -4.08
N ARG A 31 17.11 -3.93 -5.38
CA ARG A 31 16.17 -2.93 -5.89
C ARG A 31 14.71 -3.36 -5.67
N GLU A 32 14.38 -4.59 -6.04
CA GLU A 32 13.02 -5.13 -5.87
C GLU A 32 12.59 -5.12 -4.40
N ALA A 33 13.49 -5.54 -3.50
CA ALA A 33 13.24 -5.55 -2.07
C ALA A 33 12.88 -4.15 -1.54
N ILE A 34 13.69 -3.14 -1.91
CA ILE A 34 13.49 -1.75 -1.50
C ILE A 34 12.22 -1.15 -2.11
N VAL A 35 11.97 -1.36 -3.41
CA VAL A 35 10.76 -0.86 -4.07
C VAL A 35 9.51 -1.46 -3.43
N THR A 36 9.53 -2.76 -3.12
CA THR A 36 8.43 -3.46 -2.44
C THR A 36 8.20 -2.91 -1.03
N ALA A 37 9.27 -2.71 -0.25
CA ALA A 37 9.19 -2.16 1.09
C ALA A 37 8.60 -0.73 1.09
N ILE A 38 9.00 0.13 0.16
CA ILE A 38 8.46 1.48 0.01
C ILE A 38 6.98 1.43 -0.37
N ALA A 39 6.59 0.56 -1.31
CA ALA A 39 5.21 0.41 -1.73
C ALA A 39 4.30 -0.04 -0.57
N ASP A 40 4.75 -1.02 0.22
CA ASP A 40 3.98 -1.51 1.37
C ASP A 40 3.91 -0.49 2.50
N PHE A 41 5.01 0.22 2.81
CA PHE A 41 4.99 1.33 3.77
C PHE A 41 3.94 2.38 3.39
N ASN A 42 3.95 2.82 2.13
CA ASN A 42 3.01 3.81 1.63
C ASN A 42 1.56 3.29 1.66
N ARG A 43 1.34 2.01 1.34
CA ARG A 43 0.02 1.37 1.44
C ARG A 43 -0.49 1.42 2.88
N ARG A 44 0.33 1.03 3.87
CA ARG A 44 -0.04 1.09 5.30
C ARG A 44 -0.36 2.52 5.75
N ARG A 45 0.43 3.51 5.33
CA ARG A 45 0.18 4.92 5.65
C ARG A 45 -1.13 5.44 5.05
N ARG A 46 -1.42 5.08 3.79
CA ARG A 46 -2.71 5.42 3.15
C ARG A 46 -3.88 4.78 3.90
N MET A 47 -3.78 3.50 4.26
CA MET A 47 -4.82 2.82 5.05
C MET A 47 -5.04 3.49 6.41
N ALA A 48 -3.96 3.83 7.12
CA ALA A 48 -4.05 4.54 8.40
C ALA A 48 -4.70 5.93 8.25
N ALA A 49 -4.47 6.63 7.14
CA ALA A 49 -5.14 7.89 6.86
C ALA A 49 -6.65 7.71 6.64
N LEU A 50 -7.08 6.63 5.96
CA LEU A 50 -8.49 6.34 5.73
C LEU A 50 -9.27 6.07 7.02
N VAL A 51 -8.63 5.49 8.05
CA VAL A 51 -9.27 5.27 9.35
C VAL A 51 -9.79 6.58 9.96
N ARG A 52 -9.15 7.72 9.67
CA ARG A 52 -9.62 9.05 10.14
C ARG A 52 -10.97 9.45 9.55
N HIS A 53 -11.37 8.85 8.44
CA HIS A 53 -12.64 9.09 7.76
C HIS A 53 -13.68 7.99 8.04
N ALA A 54 -13.38 7.03 8.90
CA ALA A 54 -14.35 6.04 9.34
C ALA A 54 -15.51 6.72 10.06
N GLY A 55 -16.74 6.48 9.60
CA GLY A 55 -17.95 7.10 10.16
C GLY A 55 -18.26 8.52 9.67
N THR A 56 -17.38 9.16 8.89
CA THR A 56 -17.64 10.51 8.36
C THR A 56 -18.32 10.51 7.00
N CYS A 57 -18.51 9.35 6.38
CA CYS A 57 -19.06 9.23 5.03
C CYS A 57 -20.58 8.99 5.09
N GLY A 58 -21.36 10.07 5.22
CA GLY A 58 -22.82 10.01 5.36
C GLY A 58 -23.58 9.65 4.08
N SER A 59 -22.91 9.61 2.92
CA SER A 59 -23.51 9.28 1.63
C SER A 59 -23.21 7.86 1.14
N LEU A 60 -22.47 7.06 1.92
CA LEU A 60 -22.26 5.65 1.59
C LEU A 60 -23.48 4.83 2.01
N ILE A 61 -23.93 3.95 1.11
CA ILE A 61 -24.99 2.98 1.36
C ILE A 61 -24.64 2.10 2.57
N SER A 62 -25.63 1.83 3.42
CA SER A 62 -25.43 0.95 4.58
C SER A 62 -25.23 -0.52 4.16
N ALA A 63 -24.70 -1.35 5.07
CA ALA A 63 -24.50 -2.77 4.79
C ALA A 63 -25.81 -3.52 4.49
N GLU A 64 -26.89 -3.17 5.19
CA GLU A 64 -28.24 -3.71 4.99
C GLU A 64 -28.78 -3.33 3.61
N GLU A 65 -28.59 -2.07 3.23
CA GLU A 65 -29.10 -1.53 1.99
C GLU A 65 -28.33 -2.10 0.78
N LEU A 66 -27.02 -2.35 0.93
CA LEU A 66 -26.21 -3.08 -0.03
C LEU A 66 -26.63 -4.56 -0.15
N GLN A 67 -26.97 -5.23 0.96
CA GLN A 67 -27.51 -6.60 0.91
C GLN A 67 -28.88 -6.65 0.23
N SER A 68 -29.72 -5.63 0.43
CA SER A 68 -31.01 -5.54 -0.25
C SER A 68 -30.86 -5.42 -1.78
N GLN A 69 -29.85 -4.65 -2.25
CA GLN A 69 -29.57 -4.51 -3.68
C GLN A 69 -29.06 -5.82 -4.29
N ARG A 70 -28.18 -6.56 -3.58
CA ARG A 70 -27.67 -7.86 -4.04
C ARG A 70 -28.73 -8.95 -4.16
N ARG A 71 -29.82 -8.86 -3.39
CA ARG A 71 -30.95 -9.80 -3.48
C ARG A 71 -31.92 -9.47 -4.62
N LYS A 72 -31.84 -8.26 -5.18
CA LYS A 72 -32.73 -7.76 -6.23
C LYS A 72 -32.18 -7.93 -7.65
N GLY A 73 -30.94 -8.41 -7.80
CA GLY A 73 -30.33 -8.80 -9.08
C GLY A 73 -30.11 -10.30 -9.13
#